data_AF-A0A933VSE5-F1
#
_entry.id   AF-A0A933VSE5-F1
#
_cell.length_a   1.000
_cell.length_b   1.000
_cell.length_c   1.000
_cell.angle_alpha   90.00
_cell.angle_beta   90.00
_cell.angle_gamma   90.00
#
_symmetry.space_group_name_H-M   'P 1'
#
loop_
_entity.id
_entity.type
_entity.pdbx_description
1 polymer ?
#
loop_
_entity_poly.entity_id
_entity_poly.type
_entity_poly.pdbx_seq_one_letter_code
_entity_poly.pdbx_strand_id
1 'polypeptide(L)'
;MISNVSGIDEATGCRADGFSLIEMIIAIAIMAILSAVVVPVVYKSIDAERHQATYKEMDAIVAAIVGNATEGNYGYLGDMGGLPASLTNLNTNPGSTTHSSGTNGVPMGWNGPYLNMGTDPTDYLSDAWRIPYSYNNVTGRITSPGLNGILGDSDDIVLPTNAVIASGSIAVTVTTNSIQNPGNIETLDDTTADVWVSFSNNGTENAVQATYNALLSCFTAGPVHKGLHAITVTGANGPSPSPNDDFLGRTGAANLVVSQGVASVTVYIN
;
A
#
# COMPACT_ATOMS: atom_id res chain seq x y z
N MET A 1 -5.46 94.37 50.08
CA MET A 1 -4.97 94.03 48.72
C MET A 1 -5.62 92.71 48.37
N ILE A 2 -6.65 92.64 47.51
CA ILE A 2 -6.62 92.74 46.03
C ILE A 2 -5.57 91.73 45.49
N SER A 3 -5.89 90.70 44.70
CA SER A 3 -6.67 90.74 43.45
C SER A 3 -7.39 89.43 43.09
N ASN A 4 -8.49 89.60 42.35
CA ASN A 4 -9.09 88.68 41.38
C ASN A 4 -8.10 88.13 40.34
N VAL A 5 -8.48 87.03 39.68
CA VAL A 5 -8.64 86.81 38.21
C VAL A 5 -8.59 85.28 37.98
N SER A 6 -9.72 84.63 37.62
CA SER A 6 -10.25 84.39 36.26
C SER A 6 -9.47 83.36 35.44
N GLY A 7 -10.16 82.32 34.96
CA GLY A 7 -9.63 81.43 33.93
C GLY A 7 -10.28 80.05 33.90
N ILE A 8 -11.41 79.97 33.21
CA ILE A 8 -12.06 78.75 32.67
C ILE A 8 -11.15 78.08 31.63
N ASP A 9 -11.17 76.75 31.53
CA ASP A 9 -11.11 76.05 30.23
C ASP A 9 -11.55 74.57 30.34
N GLU A 10 -12.74 74.36 29.77
CA GLU A 10 -13.19 73.22 28.97
C GLU A 10 -12.80 71.78 29.36
N ALA A 11 -13.69 71.14 30.14
CA ALA A 11 -13.85 69.69 30.07
C ALA A 11 -14.55 69.34 28.73
N THR A 12 -13.78 68.92 27.74
CA THR A 12 -14.30 68.36 26.48
C THR A 12 -15.03 67.05 26.80
N GLY A 13 -16.35 67.12 26.94
CA GLY A 13 -17.19 65.94 27.04
C GLY A 13 -17.25 65.23 25.69
N CYS A 14 -16.54 64.11 25.55
CA CYS A 14 -16.81 63.16 24.47
C CYS A 14 -18.25 62.64 24.64
N ARG A 15 -19.17 63.08 23.78
CA ARG A 15 -20.47 62.42 23.65
C ARG A 15 -20.21 61.00 23.14
N ALA A 16 -20.55 60.01 23.95
CA ALA A 16 -20.70 58.66 23.46
C ALA A 16 -21.98 58.63 22.62
N ASP A 17 -21.83 58.61 21.29
CA ASP A 17 -22.95 58.40 20.38
C ASP A 17 -23.52 57.00 20.63
N GLY A 18 -24.71 56.96 21.24
CA GLY A 18 -25.44 55.72 21.49
C GLY A 18 -26.05 55.20 20.19
N PHE A 19 -25.86 53.92 19.90
CA PHE A 19 -26.50 53.23 18.78
C PHE A 19 -28.03 53.39 18.84
N SER A 20 -28.64 53.75 17.71
CA SER A 20 -30.10 53.87 17.62
C SER A 20 -30.77 52.49 17.56
N LEU A 21 -31.98 52.36 18.11
CA LEU A 21 -32.76 51.11 18.05
C LEU A 21 -32.97 50.63 16.60
N ILE A 22 -33.15 51.55 15.66
CA ILE A 22 -33.32 51.21 14.24
C ILE A 22 -32.05 50.62 13.62
N GLU A 23 -30.88 51.10 14.06
CA GLU A 23 -29.58 50.63 13.55
C GLU A 23 -29.32 49.19 13.98
N MET A 24 -29.68 48.84 15.23
CA MET A 24 -29.63 47.46 15.70
C MET A 24 -30.60 46.55 14.93
N ILE A 25 -31.83 47.00 14.65
CA ILE A 25 -32.81 46.20 13.87
C ILE A 25 -32.30 45.96 12.44
N ILE A 26 -31.73 46.96 11.80
CA ILE A 26 -31.15 46.82 10.45
C ILE A 26 -29.92 45.90 10.49
N ALA A 27 -29.05 46.02 11.51
CA ALA A 27 -27.87 45.17 11.66
C ALA A 27 -28.24 43.69 11.82
N ILE A 28 -29.21 43.36 12.70
CA ILE A 28 -29.65 41.96 12.86
C ILE A 28 -30.36 41.43 11.61
N ALA A 29 -31.08 42.27 10.86
CA ALA A 29 -31.71 41.89 9.61
C ALA A 29 -30.66 41.55 8.53
N ILE A 30 -29.61 42.36 8.39
CA ILE A 30 -28.50 42.09 7.47
C ILE A 30 -27.74 40.83 7.90
N MET A 31 -27.45 40.66 9.19
CA MET A 31 -26.79 39.45 9.69
C MET A 31 -27.61 38.20 9.39
N ALA A 32 -28.94 38.22 9.58
CA ALA A 32 -29.80 37.08 9.26
C ALA A 32 -29.73 36.70 7.77
N ILE A 33 -29.71 37.69 6.87
CA ILE A 33 -29.58 37.46 5.42
C ILE A 33 -28.20 36.88 5.09
N LEU A 34 -27.13 37.43 5.67
CA LEU A 34 -25.77 36.93 5.45
C LEU A 34 -25.58 35.51 5.98
N SER A 35 -26.07 35.23 7.18
CA SER A 35 -26.01 33.89 7.78
C SER A 35 -26.71 32.84 6.91
N ALA A 36 -27.85 33.18 6.30
CA ALA A 36 -28.56 32.26 5.41
C ALA A 36 -27.73 31.85 4.17
N VAL A 37 -26.85 32.72 3.68
CA VAL A 37 -25.98 32.45 2.52
C VAL A 37 -24.70 31.72 2.91
N VAL A 38 -24.12 32.02 4.08
CA VAL A 38 -22.83 31.47 4.51
C VAL A 38 -22.91 29.97 4.85
N VAL A 39 -23.98 29.55 5.55
CA VAL A 39 -24.15 28.17 6.02
C VAL A 39 -23.96 27.11 4.93
N PRO A 40 -24.65 27.14 3.77
CA PRO A 40 -24.50 26.11 2.74
C PRO A 40 -23.10 26.07 2.11
N VAL A 41 -22.38 27.20 2.07
CA VAL A 41 -21.00 27.26 1.54
C VAL A 41 -20.05 26.53 2.48
N VAL A 42 -20.16 26.78 3.79
CA VAL A 42 -19.33 26.12 4.81
C VAL A 42 -19.55 24.61 4.79
N TYR A 43 -20.81 24.16 4.69
CA TYR A 43 -21.12 22.72 4.60
C TYR A 43 -20.43 22.05 3.41
N LYS A 44 -20.46 22.67 2.22
CA LYS A 44 -19.77 22.12 1.03
C LYS A 44 -18.25 22.08 1.19
N SER A 45 -17.66 23.07 1.86
CA SER A 45 -16.22 23.09 2.14
C SER A 45 -15.81 21.94 3.06
N ILE A 46 -16.56 21.74 4.15
CA ILE A 46 -16.30 20.65 5.10
C ILE A 46 -16.44 19.29 4.40
N ASP A 47 -17.44 19.13 3.54
CA ASP A 47 -17.66 17.88 2.82
C ASP A 47 -16.53 17.56 1.83
N ALA A 48 -16.05 18.57 1.09
CA ALA A 48 -14.89 18.42 0.22
C ALA A 48 -13.61 18.05 1.00
N GLU A 49 -13.41 18.64 2.18
CA GLU A 49 -12.30 18.30 3.07
C GLU A 49 -12.40 16.85 3.57
N ARG A 50 -13.60 16.40 3.95
CA ARG A 50 -13.86 15.01 4.34
C ARG A 50 -13.60 14.03 3.21
N HIS A 51 -14.04 14.34 2.00
CA HIS A 51 -13.76 13.53 0.83
C HIS A 51 -12.25 13.41 0.58
N GLN A 52 -11.51 14.52 0.65
CA GLN A 52 -10.06 14.49 0.47
C GLN A 52 -9.34 13.73 1.59
N ALA A 53 -9.78 13.87 2.85
CA ALA A 53 -9.24 13.13 3.98
C ALA A 53 -9.47 11.63 3.84
N THR A 54 -10.70 11.23 3.51
CA THR A 54 -11.10 9.84 3.26
C THR A 54 -10.28 9.22 2.13
N TYR A 55 -10.13 9.94 1.00
CA TYR A 55 -9.31 9.46 -0.11
C TYR A 55 -7.86 9.21 0.30
N LYS A 56 -7.24 10.15 1.03
CA LYS A 56 -5.84 10.01 1.49
C LYS A 56 -5.67 8.86 2.47
N GLU A 57 -6.63 8.67 3.37
CA GLU A 57 -6.61 7.56 4.31
C GLU A 57 -6.73 6.23 3.58
N MET A 58 -7.72 6.09 2.69
CA MET A 58 -7.89 4.91 1.86
C MET A 58 -6.65 4.60 1.01
N ASP A 59 -6.00 5.63 0.44
CA ASP A 59 -4.75 5.47 -0.31
C ASP A 59 -3.62 4.94 0.57
N ALA A 60 -3.50 5.44 1.81
CA ALA A 60 -2.55 4.91 2.79
C ALA A 60 -2.87 3.45 3.18
N ILE A 61 -4.15 3.10 3.32
CA ILE A 61 -4.57 1.70 3.57
C ILE A 61 -4.21 0.81 2.39
N VAL A 62 -4.45 1.23 1.15
CA VAL A 62 -4.04 0.48 -0.04
C VAL A 62 -2.53 0.33 -0.12
N ALA A 63 -1.77 1.38 0.19
CA ALA A 63 -0.30 1.33 0.26
C ALA A 63 0.18 0.34 1.35
N ALA A 64 -0.47 0.28 2.50
CA ALA A 64 -0.17 -0.70 3.55
C ALA A 64 -0.48 -2.16 3.11
N ILE A 65 -1.56 -2.37 2.35
CA ILE A 65 -1.90 -3.69 1.79
C ILE A 65 -0.86 -4.13 0.76
N VAL A 66 -0.53 -3.26 -0.19
CA VAL A 66 0.16 -3.62 -1.45
C VAL A 66 1.67 -3.36 -1.41
N GLY A 67 2.12 -2.48 -0.51
CA GLY A 67 3.51 -2.06 -0.36
C GLY A 67 4.05 -1.20 -1.50
N ASN A 68 5.24 -0.65 -1.26
CA ASN A 68 6.08 -0.02 -2.27
C ASN A 68 7.43 -0.75 -2.42
N ALA A 69 7.53 -1.63 -3.41
CA ALA A 69 8.71 -2.48 -3.59
C ALA A 69 9.99 -1.68 -3.92
N THR A 70 9.89 -0.47 -4.48
CA THR A 70 11.09 0.37 -4.73
C THR A 70 11.72 0.85 -3.43
N GLU A 71 10.95 0.90 -2.34
CA GLU A 71 11.40 1.27 -1.00
C GLU A 71 11.75 0.03 -0.15
N GLY A 72 11.69 -1.17 -0.73
CA GLY A 72 11.88 -2.42 0.00
C GLY A 72 10.72 -2.77 0.95
N ASN A 73 9.58 -2.10 0.83
CA ASN A 73 8.36 -2.41 1.57
C ASN A 73 7.39 -3.19 0.69
N TYR A 74 7.07 -4.43 1.05
CA TYR A 74 6.19 -5.28 0.25
C TYR A 74 4.74 -5.31 0.75
N GLY A 75 4.44 -4.56 1.82
CA GLY A 75 3.14 -4.48 2.45
C GLY A 75 2.69 -5.82 3.05
N TYR A 76 1.45 -5.83 3.55
CA TYR A 76 0.84 -7.05 4.06
C TYR A 76 0.85 -8.17 3.01
N LEU A 77 0.53 -7.84 1.76
CA LEU A 77 0.47 -8.82 0.66
C LEU A 77 1.81 -9.54 0.43
N GLY A 78 2.92 -8.81 0.41
CA GLY A 78 4.24 -9.38 0.19
C GLY A 78 4.74 -10.22 1.35
N ASP A 79 4.53 -9.74 2.58
CA ASP A 79 4.99 -10.40 3.80
C ASP A 79 4.15 -11.63 4.14
N MET A 80 2.85 -11.59 3.87
CA MET A 80 1.89 -12.63 4.22
C MET A 80 1.54 -13.55 3.06
N GLY A 81 1.87 -13.22 1.82
CA GLY A 81 1.51 -14.05 0.67
C GLY A 81 0.07 -13.92 0.20
N GLY A 82 -0.70 -12.99 0.76
CA GLY A 82 -2.13 -12.86 0.48
C GLY A 82 -2.72 -11.54 0.98
N LEU A 83 -3.90 -11.20 0.48
CA LEU A 83 -4.64 -10.03 0.95
C LEU A 83 -5.08 -10.24 2.41
N PRO A 84 -5.15 -9.17 3.23
CA PRO A 84 -5.64 -9.30 4.58
C PRO A 84 -7.10 -9.76 4.59
N ALA A 85 -7.48 -10.57 5.57
CA ALA A 85 -8.87 -11.02 5.69
C ALA A 85 -9.82 -9.86 6.06
N SER A 86 -9.31 -8.87 6.79
CA SER A 86 -9.98 -7.64 7.20
C SER A 86 -8.96 -6.53 7.39
N LEU A 87 -9.41 -5.26 7.34
CA LEU A 87 -8.52 -4.10 7.56
C LEU A 87 -7.83 -4.13 8.93
N THR A 88 -8.45 -4.74 9.94
CA THR A 88 -7.87 -4.93 11.28
C THR A 88 -6.52 -5.64 11.27
N ASN A 89 -6.30 -6.54 10.29
CA ASN A 89 -5.06 -7.31 10.17
C ASN A 89 -3.85 -6.44 9.80
N LEU A 90 -4.07 -5.20 9.34
CA LEU A 90 -2.99 -4.26 9.06
C LEU A 90 -2.34 -3.76 10.35
N ASN A 91 -3.06 -3.68 11.45
CA ASN A 91 -2.54 -3.13 12.71
C ASN A 91 -2.62 -4.08 13.90
N THR A 92 -3.32 -5.19 13.76
CA THR A 92 -3.37 -6.26 14.76
C THR A 92 -2.91 -7.56 14.12
N ASN A 93 -1.94 -8.23 14.73
CA ASN A 93 -1.49 -9.54 14.26
C ASN A 93 -2.68 -10.53 14.31
N PRO A 94 -3.07 -11.16 13.18
CA PRO A 94 -4.20 -12.08 13.12
C PRO A 94 -3.90 -13.49 13.68
N GLY A 95 -2.88 -13.62 14.53
CA GLY A 95 -2.39 -14.91 15.04
C GLY A 95 -1.41 -15.60 14.09
N SER A 96 -0.82 -14.85 13.16
CA SER A 96 0.20 -15.34 12.24
C SER A 96 1.58 -15.39 12.89
N THR A 97 2.49 -16.12 12.24
CA THR A 97 3.92 -16.13 12.54
C THR A 97 4.47 -14.70 12.62
N THR A 98 5.34 -14.45 13.60
CA THR A 98 6.08 -13.18 13.69
C THR A 98 6.97 -13.01 12.49
N HIS A 99 7.17 -11.75 12.08
CA HIS A 99 8.05 -11.42 10.97
C HIS A 99 9.44 -12.07 11.08
N SER A 100 9.89 -12.67 9.99
CA SER A 100 11.24 -13.23 9.85
C SER A 100 11.69 -13.20 8.39
N SER A 101 12.97 -13.48 8.16
CA SER A 101 13.54 -13.61 6.81
C SER A 101 13.76 -15.08 6.49
N GLY A 102 13.09 -15.58 5.44
CA GLY A 102 13.25 -16.93 4.90
C GLY A 102 14.46 -17.06 3.97
N THR A 103 14.42 -18.06 3.08
CA THR A 103 15.46 -18.31 2.07
C THR A 103 15.82 -17.03 1.31
N ASN A 104 17.11 -16.73 1.19
CA ASN A 104 17.66 -15.54 0.53
C ASN A 104 17.01 -14.21 0.94
N GLY A 105 16.50 -14.10 2.17
CA GLY A 105 15.95 -12.86 2.70
C GLY A 105 14.52 -12.54 2.30
N VAL A 106 13.75 -13.52 1.80
CA VAL A 106 12.32 -13.29 1.51
C VAL A 106 11.59 -12.99 2.82
N PRO A 107 10.81 -11.89 2.91
CA PRO A 107 10.05 -11.56 4.11
C PRO A 107 8.92 -12.55 4.34
N MET A 108 8.81 -13.04 5.56
CA MET A 108 7.77 -13.95 6.03
C MET A 108 7.14 -13.38 7.29
N GLY A 109 5.89 -13.75 7.56
CA GLY A 109 5.21 -13.45 8.81
C GLY A 109 4.74 -12.00 8.93
N TRP A 110 3.94 -11.74 9.95
CA TRP A 110 3.31 -10.43 10.15
C TRP A 110 4.35 -9.41 10.63
N ASN A 111 4.59 -8.39 9.83
CA ASN A 111 5.56 -7.31 10.03
C ASN A 111 4.90 -5.98 10.43
N GLY A 112 3.65 -6.04 10.88
CA GLY A 112 2.90 -4.85 11.24
C GLY A 112 3.37 -4.23 12.56
N PRO A 113 2.75 -3.10 12.97
CA PRO A 113 1.63 -2.44 12.29
C PRO A 113 2.04 -1.83 10.94
N TYR A 114 1.21 -2.01 9.92
CA TYR A 114 1.44 -1.53 8.55
C TYR A 114 0.93 -0.09 8.33
N LEU A 115 0.14 0.44 9.25
CA LEU A 115 -0.34 1.82 9.24
C LEU A 115 0.15 2.55 10.50
N ASN A 116 0.51 3.82 10.33
CA ASN A 116 0.77 4.69 11.47
C ASN A 116 -0.56 5.06 12.13
N MET A 117 -0.88 4.38 13.23
CA MET A 117 -2.06 4.71 14.03
C MET A 117 -1.81 5.99 14.83
N GLY A 118 -2.78 6.90 14.80
CA GLY A 118 -2.81 8.05 15.69
C GLY A 118 -3.15 7.64 17.13
N THR A 119 -3.92 8.46 17.82
CA THR A 119 -4.33 8.18 19.21
C THR A 119 -5.39 7.10 19.34
N ASP A 120 -6.18 6.86 18.29
CA ASP A 120 -7.21 5.82 18.24
C ASP A 120 -6.76 4.69 17.28
N PRO A 121 -6.60 3.45 17.78
CA PRO A 121 -6.15 2.32 16.98
C PRO A 121 -7.22 1.77 16.02
N THR A 122 -8.41 2.38 15.96
CA THR A 122 -9.53 1.95 15.11
C THR A 122 -10.03 3.03 14.14
N ASP A 123 -9.45 4.23 14.17
CA ASP A 123 -9.92 5.38 13.38
C ASP A 123 -9.94 5.07 11.87
N TYR A 124 -8.93 4.35 11.38
CA TYR A 124 -8.78 3.95 9.97
C TYR A 124 -9.83 2.95 9.45
N LEU A 125 -10.75 2.49 10.31
CA LEU A 125 -11.83 1.58 9.91
C LEU A 125 -13.07 2.33 9.40
N SER A 126 -13.13 3.65 9.57
CA SER A 126 -14.24 4.48 9.15
C SER A 126 -13.75 5.71 8.41
N ASP A 127 -14.57 6.23 7.51
CA ASP A 127 -14.27 7.45 6.77
C ASP A 127 -14.42 8.73 7.62
N ALA A 128 -14.17 9.88 7.00
CA ALA A 128 -14.26 11.19 7.64
C ALA A 128 -15.70 11.60 8.05
N TRP A 129 -16.73 10.87 7.59
CA TRP A 129 -18.12 11.00 8.05
C TRP A 129 -18.45 10.01 9.19
N ARG A 130 -17.45 9.26 9.68
CA ARG A 130 -17.56 8.22 10.72
C ARG A 130 -18.40 7.03 10.28
N ILE A 131 -18.41 6.74 8.99
CA ILE A 131 -19.10 5.59 8.43
C ILE A 131 -18.08 4.49 8.13
N PRO A 132 -18.29 3.23 8.55
CA PRO A 132 -17.33 2.16 8.32
C PRO A 132 -17.07 1.91 6.82
N TYR A 133 -15.81 1.65 6.48
CA TYR A 133 -15.46 1.22 5.13
C TYR A 133 -16.01 -0.18 4.84
N SER A 134 -16.37 -0.41 3.57
CA SER A 134 -16.58 -1.75 3.03
C SER A 134 -15.29 -2.27 2.41
N TYR A 135 -14.77 -3.39 2.91
CA TYR A 135 -13.55 -4.02 2.39
C TYR A 135 -13.84 -5.36 1.74
N ASN A 136 -13.34 -5.54 0.51
CA ASN A 136 -13.39 -6.79 -0.22
C ASN A 136 -12.00 -7.45 -0.21
N ASN A 137 -11.87 -8.53 0.56
CA ASN A 137 -10.62 -9.29 0.74
C ASN A 137 -10.20 -10.14 -0.47
N VAL A 138 -11.06 -10.29 -1.48
CA VAL A 138 -10.72 -10.98 -2.74
C VAL A 138 -10.09 -10.00 -3.72
N THR A 139 -10.64 -8.78 -3.81
CA THR A 139 -10.17 -7.78 -4.77
C THR A 139 -9.21 -6.76 -4.17
N GLY A 140 -9.04 -6.76 -2.84
CA GLY A 140 -8.28 -5.74 -2.11
C GLY A 140 -8.87 -4.34 -2.21
N ARG A 141 -10.17 -4.22 -2.52
CA ARG A 141 -10.84 -2.92 -2.70
C ARG A 141 -11.50 -2.48 -1.40
N ILE A 142 -11.41 -1.19 -1.15
CA ILE A 142 -12.02 -0.47 -0.04
C ILE A 142 -13.01 0.52 -0.66
N THR A 143 -14.19 0.61 -0.07
CA THR A 143 -15.25 1.55 -0.47
C THR A 143 -15.68 2.37 0.73
N SER A 144 -15.62 3.69 0.64
CA SER A 144 -16.37 4.58 1.53
C SER A 144 -17.74 4.84 0.92
N PRO A 145 -18.82 4.76 1.72
CA PRO A 145 -20.18 5.09 1.28
C PRO A 145 -20.47 6.61 1.25
N GLY A 146 -19.45 7.45 1.38
CA GLY A 146 -19.59 8.89 1.25
C GLY A 146 -20.47 9.56 2.30
N LEU A 147 -21.03 10.72 1.95
CA LEU A 147 -21.80 11.57 2.85
C LEU A 147 -23.13 10.92 3.26
N ASN A 148 -23.75 10.17 2.35
CA ASN A 148 -25.08 9.62 2.57
C ASN A 148 -25.08 8.27 3.30
N GLY A 149 -23.93 7.58 3.36
CA GLY A 149 -23.79 6.29 4.04
C GLY A 149 -24.40 5.11 3.29
N ILE A 150 -24.69 5.24 2.00
CA ILE A 150 -25.31 4.23 1.15
C ILE A 150 -24.30 3.76 0.12
N LEU A 151 -23.94 2.48 0.17
CA LEU A 151 -23.06 1.88 -0.83
C LEU A 151 -23.79 1.69 -2.18
N GLY A 152 -23.03 1.85 -3.25
CA GLY A 152 -23.43 1.52 -4.62
C GLY A 152 -23.99 2.68 -5.42
N ASP A 153 -23.80 3.92 -4.96
CA ASP A 153 -24.25 5.11 -5.67
C ASP A 153 -23.08 6.01 -6.13
N SER A 154 -23.35 7.29 -6.37
CA SER A 154 -22.41 8.21 -7.01
C SER A 154 -21.44 8.92 -6.07
N ASP A 155 -21.70 8.93 -4.75
CA ASP A 155 -20.78 9.54 -3.77
C ASP A 155 -19.81 8.54 -3.14
N ASP A 156 -19.91 7.26 -3.51
CA ASP A 156 -18.93 6.23 -3.16
C ASP A 156 -17.51 6.60 -3.63
N ILE A 157 -16.56 6.47 -2.70
CA ILE A 157 -15.13 6.54 -3.01
C ILE A 157 -14.61 5.10 -3.02
N VAL A 158 -14.09 4.63 -4.16
CA VAL A 158 -13.58 3.26 -4.29
C VAL A 158 -12.10 3.24 -4.65
N LEU A 159 -11.28 2.61 -3.81
CA LEU A 159 -9.84 2.45 -4.01
C LEU A 159 -9.38 1.01 -3.77
N PRO A 160 -8.38 0.50 -4.53
CA PRO A 160 -7.89 1.09 -5.76
C PRO A 160 -8.95 1.04 -6.87
N THR A 161 -8.77 1.87 -7.91
CA THR A 161 -9.70 1.95 -9.05
C THR A 161 -9.91 0.60 -9.73
N ASN A 162 -8.82 -0.17 -9.88
CA ASN A 162 -8.85 -1.56 -10.32
C ASN A 162 -8.59 -2.48 -9.13
N ALA A 163 -9.10 -3.71 -9.20
CA ALA A 163 -8.77 -4.73 -8.20
C ALA A 163 -7.25 -4.94 -8.10
N VAL A 164 -6.78 -5.21 -6.88
CA VAL A 164 -5.38 -5.56 -6.63
C VAL A 164 -5.06 -6.87 -7.33
N ILE A 165 -4.06 -6.84 -8.22
CA ILE A 165 -3.52 -8.06 -8.83
C ILE A 165 -2.60 -8.70 -7.78
N ALA A 166 -3.15 -9.63 -7.00
CA ALA A 166 -2.46 -10.22 -5.87
C ALA A 166 -1.41 -11.27 -6.28
N SER A 167 -1.46 -11.76 -7.51
CA SER A 167 -0.59 -12.83 -8.01
C SER A 167 -0.04 -12.58 -9.41
N GLY A 168 1.14 -13.12 -9.69
CA GLY A 168 1.80 -13.13 -11.00
C GLY A 168 2.48 -14.47 -11.28
N SER A 169 3.40 -14.47 -12.23
CA SER A 169 4.25 -15.62 -12.54
C SER A 169 5.71 -15.19 -12.66
N ILE A 170 6.60 -16.14 -12.51
CA ILE A 170 8.05 -15.94 -12.61
C ILE A 170 8.56 -16.74 -13.80
N ALA A 171 9.46 -16.14 -14.58
CA ALA A 171 10.26 -16.79 -15.60
C ALA A 171 11.74 -16.73 -15.20
N VAL A 172 12.42 -17.88 -15.24
CA VAL A 172 13.84 -18.00 -14.87
C VAL A 172 14.59 -18.59 -16.05
N THR A 173 15.57 -17.85 -16.54
CA THR A 173 16.55 -18.40 -17.48
C THR A 173 17.80 -18.77 -16.69
N VAL A 174 18.23 -20.02 -16.78
CA VAL A 174 19.42 -20.50 -16.09
C VAL A 174 20.57 -20.59 -17.07
N THR A 175 21.72 -20.01 -16.72
CA THR A 175 22.92 -20.08 -17.55
C THR A 175 24.14 -20.53 -16.77
N THR A 176 25.14 -21.07 -17.46
CA THR A 176 26.41 -21.47 -16.87
C THR A 176 27.53 -21.43 -17.91
N ASN A 177 28.79 -21.38 -17.48
CA ASN A 177 29.91 -21.59 -18.39
C ASN A 177 30.18 -23.09 -18.53
N SER A 178 30.27 -23.54 -19.78
CA SER A 178 30.69 -24.90 -20.12
C SER A 178 32.10 -25.19 -19.59
N ILE A 179 32.29 -26.28 -18.83
CA ILE A 179 33.64 -26.72 -18.43
C ILE A 179 34.36 -27.32 -19.63
N GLN A 180 33.61 -28.00 -20.50
CA GLN A 180 34.15 -28.58 -21.73
C GLN A 180 34.60 -27.50 -22.73
N ASN A 181 33.89 -26.37 -22.78
CA ASN A 181 34.21 -25.24 -23.66
C ASN A 181 34.30 -23.92 -22.89
N PRO A 182 35.42 -23.66 -22.16
CA PRO A 182 35.55 -22.46 -21.35
C PRO A 182 35.31 -21.18 -22.16
N GLY A 183 34.41 -20.31 -21.65
CA GLY A 183 33.99 -19.07 -22.31
C GLY A 183 32.69 -19.20 -23.13
N ASN A 184 32.15 -20.41 -23.29
CA ASN A 184 30.82 -20.63 -23.85
C ASN A 184 29.76 -20.62 -22.75
N ILE A 185 28.79 -19.71 -22.84
CA ILE A 185 27.64 -19.65 -21.94
C ILE A 185 26.52 -20.52 -22.50
N GLU A 186 26.12 -21.54 -21.74
CA GLU A 186 25.03 -22.45 -22.07
C GLU A 186 23.78 -22.10 -21.27
N THR A 187 22.59 -22.30 -21.86
CA THR A 187 21.29 -22.16 -21.16
C THR A 187 20.78 -23.53 -20.79
N LEU A 188 20.37 -23.71 -19.54
CA LEU A 188 19.97 -25.00 -18.98
C LEU A 188 18.46 -25.25 -19.12
N ASP A 189 18.10 -26.53 -19.12
CA ASP A 189 16.74 -27.06 -19.24
C ASP A 189 16.38 -27.99 -18.07
N ASP A 190 15.18 -28.59 -18.11
CA ASP A 190 14.67 -29.50 -17.07
C ASP A 190 15.49 -30.78 -16.88
N THR A 191 16.45 -31.08 -17.76
CA THR A 191 17.37 -32.21 -17.58
C THR A 191 18.67 -31.80 -16.89
N THR A 192 18.99 -30.50 -16.88
CA THR A 192 20.29 -29.98 -16.45
C THR A 192 20.22 -29.00 -15.28
N ALA A 193 19.02 -28.56 -14.90
CA ALA A 193 18.81 -27.71 -13.74
C ALA A 193 17.47 -27.98 -13.02
N ASP A 194 17.54 -27.98 -11.70
CA ASP A 194 16.38 -27.87 -10.81
C ASP A 194 16.26 -26.43 -10.32
N VAL A 195 15.09 -25.84 -10.53
CA VAL A 195 14.79 -24.45 -10.13
C VAL A 195 13.67 -24.45 -9.10
N TRP A 196 13.92 -23.86 -7.94
CA TRP A 196 12.94 -23.67 -6.88
C TRP A 196 12.70 -22.19 -6.65
N VAL A 197 11.44 -21.84 -6.38
CA VAL A 197 11.01 -20.49 -6.04
C VAL A 197 10.44 -20.52 -4.62
N SER A 198 11.12 -19.86 -3.68
CA SER A 198 10.65 -19.70 -2.30
C SER A 198 9.94 -18.37 -2.10
N PHE A 199 8.84 -18.39 -1.34
CA PHE A 199 7.92 -17.27 -1.17
C PHE A 199 7.11 -17.38 0.13
N SER A 200 6.47 -16.30 0.55
CA SER A 200 5.55 -16.29 1.69
C SER A 200 4.20 -16.86 1.32
N ASN A 201 3.70 -17.77 2.14
CA ASN A 201 2.36 -18.33 2.05
C ASN A 201 1.70 -18.28 3.42
N ASN A 202 0.75 -17.35 3.58
CA ASN A 202 0.11 -17.03 4.87
C ASN A 202 1.13 -16.72 5.98
N GLY A 203 2.21 -16.00 5.62
CA GLY A 203 3.27 -15.61 6.54
C GLY A 203 4.27 -16.72 6.87
N THR A 204 4.17 -17.89 6.26
CA THR A 204 5.14 -18.97 6.40
C THR A 204 5.87 -19.21 5.10
N GLU A 205 7.14 -19.57 5.17
CA GLU A 205 7.89 -19.91 3.96
C GLU A 205 7.30 -21.15 3.28
N ASN A 206 7.15 -21.05 1.96
CA ASN A 206 6.80 -22.14 1.08
C ASN A 206 7.69 -22.07 -0.17
N ALA A 207 7.78 -23.17 -0.91
CA ALA A 207 8.53 -23.22 -2.15
C ALA A 207 7.81 -24.05 -3.21
N VAL A 208 8.00 -23.67 -4.48
CA VAL A 208 7.48 -24.38 -5.65
C VAL A 208 8.62 -24.66 -6.62
N GLN A 209 8.67 -25.87 -7.16
CA GLN A 209 9.59 -26.20 -8.23
C GLN A 209 9.06 -25.59 -9.54
N ALA A 210 9.90 -24.84 -10.24
CA ALA A 210 9.56 -24.26 -11.53
C ALA A 210 9.57 -25.34 -12.61
N THR A 211 8.67 -25.21 -13.59
CA THR A 211 8.55 -26.15 -14.72
C THR A 211 9.21 -25.54 -15.96
N TYR A 212 10.05 -26.31 -16.65
CA TYR A 212 10.65 -25.86 -17.90
C TYR A 212 9.62 -25.72 -19.01
N ASN A 213 9.69 -24.61 -19.72
CA ASN A 213 8.87 -24.32 -20.89
C ASN A 213 9.78 -24.32 -22.13
N ALA A 214 9.73 -25.41 -22.89
CA ALA A 214 10.56 -25.59 -24.07
C ALA A 214 10.28 -24.57 -25.19
N LEU A 215 9.07 -23.98 -25.24
CA LEU A 215 8.74 -22.94 -26.23
C LEU A 215 9.39 -21.60 -25.89
N LEU A 216 9.61 -21.32 -24.61
CA LEU A 216 10.19 -20.07 -24.12
C LEU A 216 11.66 -20.22 -23.70
N SER A 217 12.19 -21.45 -23.73
CA SER A 217 13.54 -21.79 -23.26
C SER A 217 13.83 -21.27 -21.85
N CYS A 218 12.86 -21.37 -20.95
CA CYS A 218 12.99 -20.90 -19.57
C CYS A 218 12.12 -21.72 -18.60
N PHE A 219 12.46 -21.67 -17.32
CA PHE A 219 11.65 -22.22 -16.26
C PHE A 219 10.56 -21.23 -15.87
N THR A 220 9.37 -21.73 -15.55
CA THR A 220 8.23 -20.91 -15.13
C THR A 220 7.64 -21.41 -13.83
N ALA A 221 7.27 -20.50 -12.95
CA ALA A 221 6.60 -20.79 -11.69
C ALA A 221 5.43 -19.81 -11.47
N GLY A 222 4.29 -20.32 -11.02
CA GLY A 222 3.14 -19.48 -10.72
C GLY A 222 1.82 -20.26 -10.65
N PRO A 223 0.75 -19.62 -10.12
CA PRO A 223 0.73 -18.26 -9.61
C PRO A 223 1.49 -18.11 -8.28
N VAL A 224 2.27 -17.04 -8.15
CA VAL A 224 2.92 -16.60 -6.89
C VAL A 224 2.44 -15.20 -6.54
N HIS A 225 2.43 -14.81 -5.27
CA HIS A 225 1.88 -13.51 -4.87
C HIS A 225 2.77 -12.34 -5.33
N LYS A 226 2.27 -11.11 -5.19
CA LYS A 226 3.08 -9.91 -5.35
C LYS A 226 4.05 -9.77 -4.18
N GLY A 227 5.34 -9.66 -4.43
CA GLY A 227 6.35 -9.51 -3.38
C GLY A 227 7.75 -9.93 -3.80
N LEU A 228 8.67 -9.95 -2.85
CA LEU A 228 10.01 -10.53 -3.04
C LEU A 228 9.91 -12.05 -3.06
N HIS A 229 10.70 -12.69 -3.92
CA HIS A 229 10.81 -14.13 -4.07
C HIS A 229 12.29 -14.50 -4.16
N ALA A 230 12.64 -15.69 -3.67
CA ALA A 230 13.97 -16.26 -3.82
C ALA A 230 13.93 -17.34 -4.89
N ILE A 231 14.88 -17.28 -5.81
CA ILE A 231 15.14 -18.32 -6.79
C ILE A 231 16.39 -19.04 -6.33
N THR A 232 16.30 -20.35 -6.19
CA THR A 232 17.45 -21.24 -5.98
C THR A 232 17.54 -22.22 -7.14
N VAL A 233 18.74 -22.38 -7.65
CA VAL A 233 19.02 -23.24 -8.79
C VAL A 233 20.11 -24.22 -8.40
N THR A 234 19.88 -25.49 -8.67
CA THR A 234 20.88 -26.54 -8.53
C THR A 234 21.05 -27.23 -9.88
N GLY A 235 22.28 -27.38 -10.36
CA GLY A 235 22.53 -28.14 -11.57
C GLY A 235 22.25 -29.62 -11.35
N ALA A 236 21.56 -30.24 -12.30
CA ALA A 236 21.13 -31.62 -12.28
C ALA A 236 21.90 -32.45 -13.31
N ASN A 237 21.93 -33.78 -13.08
CA ASN A 237 22.41 -34.73 -14.08
C ASN A 237 21.22 -35.25 -14.88
N GLY A 238 21.24 -35.00 -16.18
CA GLY A 238 20.26 -35.58 -17.11
C GLY A 238 20.28 -37.12 -17.07
N PRO A 239 19.26 -37.77 -17.64
CA PRO A 239 19.18 -39.23 -17.62
C PRO A 239 20.32 -39.84 -18.47
N SER A 240 21.13 -40.70 -17.85
CA SER A 240 22.24 -41.50 -18.44
C SER A 240 23.61 -40.78 -18.45
N PRO A 241 24.77 -41.50 -18.42
CA PRO A 241 26.07 -40.88 -18.24
C PRO A 241 26.45 -40.16 -19.53
N SER A 242 26.02 -38.90 -19.65
CA SER A 242 26.74 -37.92 -20.42
C SER A 242 28.17 -37.89 -19.88
N PRO A 243 29.21 -37.79 -20.71
CA PRO A 243 30.60 -37.63 -20.24
C PRO A 243 30.81 -36.42 -19.32
N ASN A 244 29.77 -35.58 -19.18
CA ASN A 244 29.81 -34.25 -18.61
C ASN A 244 28.83 -34.19 -17.43
N ASP A 245 29.26 -34.65 -16.24
CA ASP A 245 28.77 -34.19 -14.93
C ASP A 245 29.07 -32.68 -14.73
N ASP A 246 28.98 -31.86 -15.79
CA ASP A 246 29.48 -30.47 -15.86
C ASP A 246 28.69 -29.53 -14.94
N PHE A 247 27.46 -29.93 -14.58
CA PHE A 247 26.51 -29.09 -13.86
C PHE A 247 26.22 -29.59 -12.44
N LEU A 248 26.52 -30.85 -12.11
CA LEU A 248 26.14 -31.41 -10.82
C LEU A 248 26.81 -30.66 -9.67
N GLY A 249 26.00 -30.28 -8.69
CA GLY A 249 26.48 -29.58 -7.49
C GLY A 249 26.79 -28.10 -7.70
N ARG A 250 26.70 -27.60 -8.94
CA ARG A 250 26.68 -26.15 -9.20
C ARG A 250 25.41 -25.56 -8.66
N THR A 251 25.52 -24.40 -8.04
CA THR A 251 24.37 -23.70 -7.48
C THR A 251 24.38 -22.24 -7.89
N GLY A 252 23.18 -21.66 -7.90
CA GLY A 252 22.99 -20.23 -8.08
C GLY A 252 21.74 -19.78 -7.34
N ALA A 253 21.71 -18.51 -7.03
CA ALA A 253 20.59 -17.90 -6.34
C ALA A 253 20.36 -16.49 -6.87
N ALA A 254 19.11 -16.07 -6.89
CA ALA A 254 18.72 -14.70 -7.17
C ALA A 254 17.48 -14.34 -6.38
N ASN A 255 17.24 -13.05 -6.23
CA ASN A 255 15.98 -12.52 -5.71
C ASN A 255 15.26 -11.76 -6.82
N LEU A 256 13.94 -11.87 -6.83
CA LEU A 256 13.09 -11.21 -7.82
C LEU A 256 11.84 -10.65 -7.14
N VAL A 257 11.47 -9.44 -7.52
CA VAL A 257 10.21 -8.82 -7.09
C VAL A 257 9.15 -9.03 -8.16
N VAL A 258 8.04 -9.64 -7.78
CA VAL A 258 6.83 -9.72 -8.60
C VAL A 258 5.95 -8.53 -8.25
N SER A 259 5.71 -7.63 -9.20
CA SER A 259 4.86 -6.44 -9.00
C SER A 259 3.48 -6.60 -9.65
N GLN A 260 3.43 -7.04 -10.91
CA GLN A 260 2.26 -7.46 -11.70
C GLN A 260 2.71 -8.37 -12.86
N GLY A 261 1.85 -9.31 -13.29
CA GLY A 261 2.11 -10.10 -14.49
C GLY A 261 3.28 -11.08 -14.36
N VAL A 262 4.18 -11.10 -15.36
CA VAL A 262 5.35 -12.00 -15.39
C VAL A 262 6.61 -11.22 -15.03
N ALA A 263 7.32 -11.67 -14.00
CA ALA A 263 8.66 -11.17 -13.67
C ALA A 263 9.73 -12.15 -14.18
N SER A 264 10.85 -11.66 -14.70
CA SER A 264 11.90 -12.50 -15.26
C SER A 264 13.26 -12.25 -14.63
N VAL A 265 14.06 -13.31 -14.47
CA VAL A 265 15.44 -13.22 -13.99
C VAL A 265 16.34 -14.23 -14.71
N THR A 266 17.60 -13.86 -14.93
CA THR A 266 18.64 -14.79 -15.37
C THR A 266 19.51 -15.17 -14.17
N VAL A 267 19.65 -16.47 -13.91
CA VAL A 267 20.49 -16.99 -12.83
C VAL A 267 21.69 -17.70 -13.43
N TYR A 268 22.87 -17.29 -13.01
CA TYR A 268 24.12 -17.92 -13.42
C TYR A 268 24.60 -18.88 -12.32
N ILE A 269 24.90 -20.13 -12.67
CA ILE A 269 25.41 -21.15 -11.73
C ILE A 269 26.89 -21.43 -11.98
N ASN A 270 27.66 -21.60 -10.89
CA ASN A 270 29.11 -21.89 -10.89
C ASN A 270 29.43 -23.24 -10.27
#